data_AF-A0A538RIH4-F1
#
_entry.id   AF-A0A538RIH4-F1
#
_cell.length_a   1.000
_cell.length_b   1.000
_cell.length_c   1.000
_cell.angle_alpha   90.00
_cell.angle_beta   90.00
_cell.angle_gamma   90.00
#
_symmetry.space_group_name_H-M   'P 1'
#
loop_
_entity.id
_entity.type
_entity.pdbx_description
1 polymer ?
#
loop_
_entity_poly.entity_id
_entity_poly.type
_entity_poly.pdbx_seq_one_letter_code
_entity_poly.pdbx_strand_id
1 'polypeptide(L)'
;MNRTLAITLTVVLGVCLWTGGSVLAAGTWADEIVTAATFYKSSYPTGNWAPYFEKLMKVQEGIGRGDEQIVKVEMDHFLKMLLRRSHGINDVAADELYNFAIGVKPPEPLTSAVPLDPEIGTERPLSVPDHTINTPYEGRRACKPGGCDYWLDDVFDPGGS
;
A
#
# COMPACT_ATOMS: atom_id res chain seq x y z
N MET A 1 -47.49 -42.20 -21.82
CA MET A 1 -46.11 -41.71 -21.57
C MET A 1 -46.20 -40.20 -21.38
N ASN A 2 -45.74 -39.63 -20.25
CA ASN A 2 -45.55 -38.16 -20.01
C ASN A 2 -45.44 -37.76 -18.52
N ARG A 3 -45.28 -38.70 -17.57
CA ARG A 3 -45.07 -38.35 -16.14
C ARG A 3 -43.63 -38.57 -15.68
N THR A 4 -42.91 -39.51 -16.29
CA THR A 4 -41.50 -39.83 -15.96
C THR A 4 -40.51 -38.84 -16.58
N LEU A 5 -40.81 -38.26 -17.75
CA LEU A 5 -39.97 -37.26 -18.43
C LEU A 5 -39.98 -35.88 -17.73
N ALA A 6 -41.07 -35.52 -17.06
CA ALA A 6 -41.17 -34.24 -16.36
C ALA A 6 -40.40 -34.22 -15.03
N ILE A 7 -40.26 -35.38 -14.38
CA ILE A 7 -39.57 -35.54 -13.10
C ILE A 7 -38.05 -35.55 -13.30
N THR A 8 -37.55 -36.10 -14.41
CA THR A 8 -36.11 -36.10 -14.69
C THR A 8 -35.60 -34.71 -15.09
N LEU A 9 -36.40 -33.89 -15.77
CA LEU A 9 -35.99 -32.55 -16.21
C LEU A 9 -35.82 -31.56 -15.03
N THR A 10 -36.60 -31.72 -13.96
CA THR A 10 -36.53 -30.87 -12.77
C THR A 10 -35.35 -31.21 -11.87
N VAL A 11 -34.89 -32.46 -11.84
CA VAL A 11 -33.72 -32.88 -11.06
C VAL A 11 -32.41 -32.38 -11.69
N VAL A 12 -32.33 -32.27 -13.02
CA VAL A 12 -31.10 -31.80 -13.70
C VAL A 12 -30.89 -30.28 -13.54
N LEU A 13 -31.97 -29.48 -13.52
CA LEU A 13 -31.88 -28.03 -13.30
C LEU A 13 -31.56 -27.64 -11.84
N GLY A 14 -31.86 -28.50 -10.87
CA GLY A 14 -31.53 -28.27 -9.46
C GLY A 14 -30.06 -28.54 -9.10
N VAL A 15 -29.39 -29.42 -9.84
CA VAL A 15 -27.98 -29.80 -9.58
C VAL A 15 -26.99 -28.78 -10.16
N CYS A 16 -27.33 -28.07 -11.22
CA CYS A 16 -26.46 -27.03 -11.78
C CYS A 16 -26.36 -25.75 -10.93
N LEU A 17 -27.22 -25.57 -9.92
CA LEU A 17 -27.16 -24.42 -9.01
C LEU A 17 -26.22 -24.63 -7.81
N TRP A 18 -25.59 -25.81 -7.71
CA TRP A 18 -24.59 -26.12 -6.68
C TRP A 18 -23.15 -25.99 -7.17
N THR A 19 -22.93 -25.55 -8.41
CA THR A 19 -21.63 -24.99 -8.78
C THR A 19 -21.57 -23.58 -8.20
N GLY A 20 -21.32 -23.51 -6.89
CA GLY A 20 -20.82 -22.30 -6.26
C GLY A 20 -19.54 -21.94 -7.01
N GLY A 21 -19.67 -21.02 -7.96
CA GLY A 21 -18.53 -20.41 -8.59
C GLY A 21 -17.77 -19.73 -7.47
N SER A 22 -16.64 -20.31 -7.08
CA SER A 22 -15.61 -19.56 -6.39
C SER A 22 -15.27 -18.42 -7.33
N VAL A 23 -15.86 -17.25 -7.10
CA VAL A 23 -15.28 -16.01 -7.59
C VAL A 23 -13.90 -16.04 -6.96
N LEU A 24 -12.89 -16.42 -7.75
CA LEU A 24 -11.51 -16.14 -7.42
C LEU A 24 -11.50 -14.63 -7.28
N ALA A 25 -11.56 -14.15 -6.04
CA ALA A 25 -11.33 -12.75 -5.75
C ALA A 25 -10.02 -12.42 -6.46
N ALA A 26 -10.08 -11.53 -7.45
CA ALA A 26 -8.88 -11.07 -8.12
C ALA A 26 -7.92 -10.62 -7.01
N GLY A 27 -6.75 -11.26 -6.94
CA GLY A 27 -5.76 -10.96 -5.91
C GLY A 27 -5.47 -9.47 -5.92
N THR A 28 -5.39 -8.88 -4.74
CA THR A 28 -5.01 -7.50 -4.55
C THR A 28 -3.50 -7.36 -4.72
N TRP A 29 -3.00 -6.15 -4.99
CA TRP A 29 -1.55 -5.87 -5.02
C TRP A 29 -0.83 -6.30 -3.73
N ALA A 30 -1.53 -6.28 -2.59
CA ALA A 30 -0.96 -6.74 -1.31
C ALA A 30 -0.75 -8.27 -1.29
N ASP A 31 -1.60 -9.04 -1.98
CA ASP A 31 -1.46 -10.49 -2.10
C ASP A 31 -0.20 -10.87 -2.89
N GLU A 32 0.18 -10.06 -3.88
CA GLU A 32 1.43 -10.22 -4.63
C GLU A 32 2.65 -10.00 -3.71
N ILE A 33 2.61 -8.98 -2.85
CA ILE A 33 3.67 -8.70 -1.88
C ILE A 33 3.77 -9.82 -0.85
N VAL A 34 2.65 -10.34 -0.34
CA VAL A 34 2.64 -11.49 0.58
C VAL A 34 3.25 -12.73 -0.08
N THR A 35 2.96 -12.95 -1.35
CA THR A 35 3.54 -14.06 -2.13
C THR A 35 5.05 -13.89 -2.26
N ALA A 36 5.53 -12.69 -2.63
CA ALA A 36 6.95 -12.38 -2.71
C ALA A 36 7.65 -12.53 -1.34
N ALA A 37 7.07 -11.99 -0.27
CA ALA A 37 7.59 -12.12 1.09
C ALA A 37 7.69 -13.58 1.54
N THR A 38 6.73 -14.42 1.14
CA THR A 38 6.74 -15.87 1.42
C THR A 38 7.89 -16.55 0.68
N PHE A 39 8.11 -16.20 -0.58
CA PHE A 39 9.25 -16.69 -1.35
C PHE A 39 10.59 -16.30 -0.71
N TYR A 40 10.77 -15.03 -0.33
CA TYR A 40 12.01 -14.58 0.32
C TYR A 40 12.23 -15.22 1.68
N LYS A 41 11.20 -15.37 2.51
CA LYS A 41 11.29 -16.12 3.77
C LYS A 41 11.74 -17.56 3.53
N SER A 42 11.26 -18.22 2.48
CA SER A 42 11.65 -19.60 2.16
C SER A 42 13.11 -19.70 1.69
N SER A 43 13.58 -18.70 0.94
CA SER A 43 14.95 -18.63 0.40
C SER A 43 15.96 -18.17 1.44
N TYR A 44 15.53 -17.31 2.36
CA TYR A 44 16.33 -16.69 3.43
C TYR A 44 15.62 -16.86 4.79
N PRO A 45 15.61 -18.09 5.36
CA PRO A 45 14.83 -18.40 6.55
C PRO A 45 15.40 -17.78 7.84
N THR A 46 16.63 -17.30 7.82
CA THR A 46 17.28 -16.64 8.95
C THR A 46 16.69 -15.26 9.19
N GLY A 47 16.53 -14.89 10.46
CA GLY A 47 15.88 -13.64 10.87
C GLY A 47 14.40 -13.83 11.23
N ASN A 48 13.81 -12.81 11.83
CA ASN A 48 12.42 -12.87 12.25
C ASN A 48 11.51 -12.16 11.25
N TRP A 49 10.86 -12.96 10.40
CA TRP A 49 9.91 -12.51 9.40
C TRP A 49 8.50 -12.21 9.95
N ALA A 50 8.15 -12.69 11.15
CA ALA A 50 6.79 -12.57 11.67
C ALA A 50 6.26 -11.12 11.74
N PRO A 51 7.07 -10.12 12.18
CA PRO A 51 6.65 -8.72 12.19
C PRO A 51 6.28 -8.19 10.79
N TYR A 52 6.98 -8.63 9.75
CA TYR A 52 6.69 -8.20 8.37
C TYR A 52 5.33 -8.74 7.90
N PHE A 53 5.04 -10.02 8.16
CA PHE A 53 3.75 -10.62 7.83
C PHE A 53 2.60 -10.03 8.64
N GLU A 54 2.83 -9.62 9.89
CA GLU A 54 1.81 -8.90 10.67
C GLU A 54 1.40 -7.59 9.97
N LYS A 55 2.36 -6.83 9.44
CA LYS A 55 2.08 -5.60 8.70
C LYS A 55 1.31 -5.87 7.42
N LEU A 56 1.73 -6.86 6.64
CA LEU A 56 1.03 -7.24 5.41
C LEU A 56 -0.40 -7.73 5.66
N MET A 57 -0.63 -8.48 6.74
CA MET A 57 -1.97 -8.90 7.16
C MET A 57 -2.87 -7.69 7.45
N LYS A 58 -2.36 -6.69 8.17
CA LYS A 58 -3.11 -5.45 8.45
C LYS A 58 -3.39 -4.64 7.18
N VAL A 59 -2.47 -4.63 6.22
CA VAL A 59 -2.67 -4.03 4.90
C VAL A 59 -3.82 -4.75 4.17
N GLN A 60 -3.81 -6.08 4.11
CA GLN A 60 -4.87 -6.87 3.49
C GLN A 60 -6.23 -6.64 4.17
N GLU A 61 -6.26 -6.60 5.51
CA GLU A 61 -7.48 -6.28 6.27
C GLU A 61 -7.99 -4.87 5.96
N GLY A 62 -7.09 -3.88 5.87
CA GLY A 62 -7.42 -2.50 5.51
C GLY A 62 -8.03 -2.42 4.11
N ILE A 63 -7.44 -3.10 3.12
CA ILE A 63 -7.98 -3.19 1.76
C ILE A 63 -9.38 -3.82 1.79
N GLY A 64 -9.54 -4.93 2.50
CA GLY A 64 -10.83 -5.61 2.62
C GLY A 64 -11.93 -4.76 3.26
N ARG A 65 -11.56 -3.78 4.10
CA ARG A 65 -12.49 -2.84 4.76
C ARG A 65 -12.64 -1.50 4.02
N GLY A 66 -11.83 -1.25 2.98
CA GLY A 66 -11.75 0.08 2.34
C GLY A 66 -11.12 1.16 3.23
N ASP A 67 -10.33 0.78 4.23
CA ASP A 67 -9.65 1.70 5.14
C ASP A 67 -8.29 2.10 4.56
N GLU A 68 -8.30 3.08 3.66
CA GLU A 68 -7.10 3.57 2.97
C GLU A 68 -6.04 4.11 3.95
N GLN A 69 -6.46 4.65 5.10
CA GLN A 69 -5.53 5.19 6.10
C GLN A 69 -4.73 4.06 6.76
N ILE A 70 -5.38 2.97 7.17
CA ILE A 70 -4.69 1.80 7.72
C ILE A 70 -3.78 1.16 6.67
N VAL A 71 -4.24 1.03 5.43
CA VAL A 71 -3.43 0.51 4.32
C VAL A 71 -2.16 1.33 4.16
N LYS A 72 -2.28 2.67 4.15
CA LYS A 72 -1.13 3.56 4.02
C LYS A 72 -0.16 3.43 5.19
N VAL A 73 -0.66 3.49 6.44
CA VAL A 73 0.17 3.46 7.65
C VAL A 73 0.92 2.13 7.78
N GLU A 74 0.24 1.00 7.64
CA GLU A 74 0.88 -0.30 7.85
C GLU A 74 1.79 -0.68 6.68
N MET A 75 1.48 -0.21 5.46
CA MET A 75 2.40 -0.36 4.33
C MET A 75 3.67 0.49 4.50
N ASP A 76 3.54 1.72 4.99
CA ASP A 76 4.70 2.57 5.32
C ASP A 76 5.59 1.94 6.41
N HIS A 77 4.98 1.37 7.45
CA HIS A 77 5.71 0.61 8.46
C HIS A 77 6.44 -0.60 7.87
N PHE A 78 5.78 -1.39 7.03
CA PHE A 78 6.38 -2.53 6.35
C PHE A 78 7.60 -2.11 5.53
N LEU A 79 7.47 -1.06 4.72
CA LEU A 79 8.56 -0.53 3.88
C LEU A 79 9.73 -0.01 4.73
N LYS A 80 9.45 0.72 5.81
CA LYS A 80 10.49 1.19 6.76
C LYS A 80 11.24 0.03 7.40
N MET A 81 10.55 -1.05 7.77
CA MET A 81 11.20 -2.23 8.32
C MET A 81 12.13 -2.90 7.31
N LEU A 82 11.78 -2.91 6.02
CA LEU A 82 12.64 -3.44 4.97
C LEU A 82 13.88 -2.55 4.79
N LEU A 83 13.70 -1.22 4.68
CA LEU A 83 14.81 -0.26 4.57
C LEU A 83 15.79 -0.33 5.73
N ARG A 84 15.28 -0.48 6.95
CA ARG A 84 16.10 -0.59 8.17
C ARG A 84 16.66 -1.99 8.38
N ARG A 85 16.33 -2.96 7.52
CA ARG A 85 16.70 -4.38 7.65
C ARG A 85 16.38 -4.91 9.05
N SER A 86 15.24 -4.48 9.58
CA SER A 86 14.81 -4.76 10.94
C SER A 86 14.69 -6.27 11.18
N HIS A 87 14.78 -6.67 12.43
CA HIS A 87 14.57 -8.08 12.84
C HIS A 87 15.52 -9.11 12.19
N GLY A 88 16.63 -8.65 11.61
CA GLY A 88 17.73 -9.51 11.16
C GLY A 88 17.41 -10.37 9.95
N ILE A 89 16.47 -9.95 9.10
CA ILE A 89 16.27 -10.59 7.78
C ILE A 89 17.47 -10.31 6.88
N ASN A 90 17.68 -11.16 5.87
CA ASN A 90 18.78 -11.01 4.93
C ASN A 90 18.71 -9.70 4.13
N ASP A 91 19.85 -9.01 3.98
CA ASP A 91 19.95 -7.71 3.30
C ASP A 91 19.44 -7.74 1.85
N VAL A 92 19.81 -8.76 1.08
CA VAL A 92 19.36 -8.91 -0.31
C VAL A 92 17.85 -9.13 -0.35
N ALA A 93 17.32 -9.96 0.55
CA ALA A 93 15.89 -10.19 0.65
C ALA A 93 15.12 -8.92 1.02
N ALA A 94 15.66 -8.11 1.92
CA ALA A 94 15.06 -6.84 2.34
C ALA A 94 15.00 -5.83 1.18
N ASP A 95 16.13 -5.64 0.48
CA ASP A 95 16.28 -4.67 -0.60
C ASP A 95 15.40 -5.05 -1.82
N GLU A 96 15.43 -6.33 -2.22
CA GLU A 96 14.63 -6.81 -3.35
C GLU A 96 13.12 -6.78 -3.06
N LEU A 97 12.71 -7.19 -1.85
CA LEU A 97 11.30 -7.12 -1.45
C LEU A 97 10.81 -5.68 -1.35
N TYR A 98 11.64 -4.74 -0.91
CA TYR A 98 11.32 -3.32 -0.89
C TYR A 98 11.06 -2.81 -2.31
N ASN A 99 12.00 -3.06 -3.23
CA ASN A 99 11.89 -2.63 -4.63
C ASN A 99 10.68 -3.24 -5.34
N PHE A 100 10.38 -4.50 -5.06
CA PHE A 100 9.16 -5.14 -5.57
C PHE A 100 7.90 -4.46 -5.00
N ALA A 101 7.84 -4.26 -3.68
CA ALA A 101 6.68 -3.70 -3.01
C ALA A 101 6.33 -2.28 -3.47
N ILE A 102 7.31 -1.42 -3.71
CA ILE A 102 7.07 -0.07 -4.26
C ILE A 102 6.61 -0.11 -5.72
N GLY A 103 7.00 -1.13 -6.49
CA GLY A 103 6.63 -1.28 -7.90
C GLY A 103 5.21 -1.78 -8.11
N VAL A 104 4.70 -2.63 -7.21
CA VAL A 104 3.34 -3.19 -7.31
C VAL A 104 2.28 -2.41 -6.55
N LYS A 105 2.68 -1.61 -5.55
CA LYS A 105 1.75 -0.71 -4.84
C LYS A 105 1.11 0.26 -5.85
N PRO A 106 -0.23 0.37 -5.90
CA PRO A 106 -0.89 1.36 -6.74
C PRO A 106 -0.40 2.77 -6.41
N PRO A 107 -0.22 3.62 -7.43
CA PRO A 107 0.10 5.02 -7.18
C PRO A 107 -1.01 5.65 -6.32
N GLU A 108 -0.62 6.44 -5.31
CA GLU A 108 -1.62 7.20 -4.55
C GLU A 108 -2.36 8.12 -5.52
N PRO A 109 -3.71 8.11 -5.55
CA PRO A 109 -4.46 8.98 -6.43
C PRO A 109 -4.08 10.43 -6.11
N LEU A 110 -3.62 11.17 -7.13
CA LEU A 110 -3.35 12.61 -7.05
C LEU A 110 -4.64 13.32 -6.61
N THR A 111 -4.77 13.60 -5.31
CA THR A 111 -5.82 14.47 -4.81
C THR A 111 -5.54 15.88 -5.33
N SER A 112 -6.50 16.42 -6.10
CA SER A 112 -6.56 17.77 -6.67
C SER A 112 -5.84 17.98 -8.00
N ALA A 113 -6.56 17.66 -9.07
CA ALA A 113 -6.54 18.50 -10.26
C ALA A 113 -6.94 19.93 -9.84
N VAL A 114 -5.95 20.81 -9.66
CA VAL A 114 -6.17 22.25 -9.83
C VAL A 114 -6.60 22.42 -11.29
N PRO A 115 -7.73 23.09 -11.60
CA PRO A 115 -8.06 23.41 -12.97
C PRO A 115 -6.93 24.27 -13.54
N LEU A 116 -6.14 23.70 -14.45
CA LEU A 116 -5.18 24.45 -15.24
C LEU A 116 -6.00 25.31 -16.21
N ASP A 117 -6.22 26.57 -15.83
CA ASP A 117 -6.67 27.60 -16.76
C ASP A 117 -5.54 27.81 -17.79
N PRO A 118 -5.78 27.62 -19.10
CA PRO A 118 -4.73 27.72 -20.09
C PRO A 118 -4.53 29.19 -20.50
N GLU A 119 -3.86 29.98 -19.66
CA GLU A 119 -3.36 31.30 -20.08
C GLU A 119 -1.85 31.27 -20.33
N ILE A 120 -1.55 30.90 -21.57
CA ILE A 120 -0.55 31.47 -22.48
C ILE A 120 0.44 32.45 -21.81
N GLY A 121 1.66 31.95 -21.64
CA GLY A 121 2.91 32.64 -21.98
C GLY A 121 3.22 33.96 -21.29
N THR A 122 4.08 33.93 -20.27
CA THR A 122 5.29 34.78 -20.26
C THR A 122 6.33 34.19 -19.32
N GLU A 123 7.49 33.83 -19.86
CA GLU A 123 8.70 33.63 -19.08
C GLU A 123 9.03 34.95 -18.35
N ARG A 124 8.95 34.98 -17.03
CA ARG A 124 9.80 35.84 -16.21
C ARG A 124 10.22 35.09 -14.94
N PRO A 125 11.52 34.99 -14.65
CA PRO A 125 11.97 34.49 -13.37
C PRO A 125 11.60 35.54 -12.32
N LEU A 126 10.64 35.21 -11.46
CA LEU A 126 10.37 35.98 -10.25
C LEU A 126 11.57 35.82 -9.33
N SER A 127 12.42 36.86 -9.32
CA SER A 127 13.53 37.01 -8.40
C SER A 127 12.95 37.02 -6.98
N VAL A 128 13.08 35.90 -6.27
CA VAL A 128 12.77 35.83 -4.85
C VAL A 128 13.87 36.59 -4.12
N PRO A 129 13.55 37.63 -3.32
CA PRO A 129 14.53 38.23 -2.43
C PRO A 129 15.10 37.13 -1.55
N ASP A 130 16.42 37.04 -1.53
CA ASP A 130 17.14 36.22 -0.56
C ASP A 130 16.55 36.44 0.83
N HIS A 131 16.58 35.40 1.66
CA HIS A 131 16.08 35.31 3.04
C HIS A 131 14.73 34.58 3.22
N THR A 132 14.86 33.26 3.39
CA THR A 132 14.05 32.40 4.28
C THR A 132 12.55 32.27 3.99
N ILE A 133 12.19 31.48 2.98
CA ILE A 133 10.83 30.94 2.85
C ILE A 133 10.85 29.48 3.31
N ASN A 134 10.52 29.25 4.58
CA ASN A 134 10.35 27.95 5.22
C ASN A 134 8.85 27.61 5.37
N THR A 135 8.12 27.64 4.26
CA THR A 135 6.75 27.15 4.21
C THR A 135 6.63 26.13 3.08
N PRO A 136 6.03 24.95 3.30
CA PRO A 136 5.68 24.06 2.21
C PRO A 136 4.69 24.78 1.28
N TYR A 137 4.70 24.44 -0.01
CA TYR A 137 3.87 25.03 -1.08
C TYR A 137 2.34 25.02 -0.82
N GLU A 138 1.89 24.44 0.30
CA GLU A 138 0.47 24.31 0.69
C GLU A 138 0.01 25.26 1.82
N GLY A 139 0.82 26.24 2.23
CA GLY A 139 0.35 27.30 3.14
C GLY A 139 -0.02 26.84 4.55
N ARG A 140 0.51 25.71 5.03
CA ARG A 140 0.41 25.30 6.45
C ARG A 140 1.62 25.79 7.26
N ARG A 141 1.51 25.67 8.60
CA ARG A 141 2.40 26.22 9.65
C ARG A 141 3.88 26.32 9.25
N ALA A 142 4.52 27.43 9.63
CA ALA A 142 5.94 27.69 9.40
C ALA A 142 6.83 26.54 9.93
N CYS A 143 7.82 26.15 9.12
CA CYS A 143 8.74 25.07 9.46
C CYS A 143 9.77 25.51 10.51
N LYS A 144 10.29 24.53 11.25
CA LYS A 144 11.38 24.73 12.22
C LYS A 144 12.69 25.09 11.49
N PRO A 145 13.72 25.61 12.20
CA PRO A 145 15.00 26.03 11.61
C PRO A 145 15.81 24.94 10.88
N GLY A 146 15.36 23.69 10.89
CA GLY A 146 15.99 22.54 10.21
C GLY A 146 15.35 22.11 8.89
N GLY A 147 14.37 22.86 8.37
CA GLY A 147 13.67 22.52 7.13
C GLY A 147 12.28 21.93 7.35
N CYS A 148 11.57 21.64 6.25
CA CYS A 148 10.22 21.08 6.24
C CYS A 148 10.23 19.56 5.97
N ASP A 149 11.40 18.94 6.10
CA ASP A 149 11.68 17.55 5.73
C ASP A 149 11.15 16.63 6.84
N TYR A 150 9.83 16.68 7.08
CA TYR A 150 9.16 15.79 8.01
C TYR A 150 9.10 14.41 7.40
N TRP A 151 10.11 13.59 7.67
CA TRP A 151 9.88 12.15 7.72
C TRP A 151 9.12 11.84 9.02
N LEU A 152 8.17 10.92 8.93
CA LEU A 152 7.22 10.48 9.98
C LEU A 152 7.82 9.97 11.31
N ASP A 153 9.10 10.22 11.60
CA ASP A 153 9.75 9.85 12.87
C ASP A 153 9.44 10.85 14.02
N ASP A 154 8.73 11.96 13.76
CA ASP A 154 8.45 13.00 14.79
C ASP A 154 7.10 12.86 15.53
N VAL A 155 6.33 11.80 15.31
CA VAL A 155 4.97 11.68 15.91
C VAL A 155 4.90 10.75 17.12
N PHE A 156 5.97 10.02 17.46
CA PHE A 156 5.96 9.19 18.67
C PHE A 156 7.34 9.10 19.34
N ASP A 157 7.65 10.10 20.18
CA ASP A 157 8.52 9.93 21.34
C ASP A 157 7.62 9.62 22.55
N PRO A 158 7.46 8.35 22.97
CA PRO A 158 6.69 7.99 24.16
C PRO A 158 7.56 7.97 25.42
N GLY A 159 8.50 8.91 25.57
CA GLY A 159 9.09 9.20 26.87
C GLY A 159 10.60 9.41 26.85
N GLY A 160 11.00 10.66 26.65
CA GLY A 160 12.20 11.18 27.29
C GLY A 160 12.03 11.20 28.81
N SER A 161 12.92 10.47 29.50
CA SER A 161 13.20 10.65 30.93
C SER A 161 14.04 11.90 31.14
#